data_AF-R9CID8-F1
#
_entry.id   AF-R9CID8-F1
#
_cell.length_a   1.000
_cell.length_b   1.000
_cell.length_c   1.000
_cell.angle_alpha   90.00
_cell.angle_beta   90.00
_cell.angle_gamma   90.00
#
_symmetry.space_group_name_H-M   'P 1'
#
loop_
_entity.id
_entity.type
_entity.pdbx_description
1 polymer ?
#
loop_
_entity_poly.entity_id
_entity_poly.type
_entity_poly.pdbx_seq_one_letter_code
_entity_poly.pdbx_strand_id
1 'polypeptide(L)'
;MGEEMKNNNYLREDYFIYKGTKLFLQDYKDKFIDYNLEGNTNENLIIRRFLESKKYEIKFINRKRNELKSKICNTENTIKNLENSFVELDKEREARLVSILKERNKNTDFESLEDIEEAVSEIKKIKDYELKKLKKLKKQIKDFDESSKEEEKLISTLLNYIKKEFLEEKDYIVKLINSGTLKDVELILNYEYLSIIIDGMLNIEEEILGG
;
A
#
# COMPACT_ATOMS: atom_id res chain seq x y z
N MET A 1 -16.23 -34.94 -1.37
CA MET A 1 -16.73 -34.13 -0.24
C MET A 1 -15.94 -32.85 0.03
N GLY A 2 -14.60 -32.83 -0.08
CA GLY A 2 -13.81 -31.59 0.09
C GLY A 2 -13.90 -30.56 -1.06
N GLU A 3 -14.24 -30.97 -2.28
CA GLU A 3 -14.36 -30.07 -3.44
C GLU A 3 -15.76 -29.44 -3.60
N GLU A 4 -16.82 -30.11 -3.14
CA GLU A 4 -18.19 -29.58 -3.19
C GLU A 4 -18.43 -28.46 -2.17
N MET A 5 -17.77 -28.51 -1.00
CA MET A 5 -17.80 -27.41 -0.03
C MET A 5 -17.09 -26.15 -0.55
N LYS A 6 -15.99 -26.30 -1.32
CA LYS A 6 -15.31 -25.15 -1.94
C LYS A 6 -16.18 -24.44 -2.98
N ASN A 7 -16.97 -25.18 -3.76
CA ASN A 7 -17.89 -24.58 -4.74
C ASN A 7 -19.07 -23.83 -4.09
N ASN A 8 -19.42 -24.14 -2.83
CA ASN A 8 -20.47 -23.41 -2.10
C ASN A 8 -19.97 -22.11 -1.45
N ASN A 9 -18.67 -21.98 -1.15
CA ASN A 9 -18.09 -20.74 -0.62
C ASN A 9 -18.11 -19.61 -1.66
N TYR A 10 -17.82 -19.94 -2.93
CA TYR A 10 -17.86 -18.99 -4.06
C TYR A 10 -19.25 -18.36 -4.29
N LEU A 11 -20.33 -19.08 -3.97
CA LEU A 11 -21.71 -18.57 -4.12
C LEU A 11 -22.08 -17.53 -3.05
N ARG A 12 -21.37 -17.46 -1.91
CA ARG A 12 -21.73 -16.63 -0.76
C ARG A 12 -20.81 -15.43 -0.53
N GLU A 13 -19.52 -15.52 -0.86
CA GLU A 13 -18.63 -14.35 -0.91
C GLU A 13 -19.14 -13.31 -1.93
N ASP A 14 -19.65 -13.80 -3.05
CA ASP A 14 -20.32 -13.00 -4.07
C ASP A 14 -21.57 -12.27 -3.52
N TYR A 15 -22.23 -12.76 -2.46
CA TYR A 15 -23.46 -12.16 -1.94
C TYR A 15 -23.23 -10.80 -1.27
N PHE A 16 -22.31 -10.72 -0.30
CA PHE A 16 -22.04 -9.45 0.39
C PHE A 16 -21.42 -8.42 -0.54
N ILE A 17 -20.51 -8.87 -1.42
CA ILE A 17 -19.93 -8.04 -2.46
C ILE A 17 -21.03 -7.50 -3.37
N TYR A 18 -21.91 -8.38 -3.86
CA TYR A 18 -23.00 -7.99 -4.76
C TYR A 18 -23.93 -6.98 -4.10
N LYS A 19 -24.43 -7.29 -2.91
CA LYS A 19 -25.43 -6.46 -2.22
C LYS A 19 -24.84 -5.13 -1.78
N GLY A 20 -23.64 -5.13 -1.20
CA GLY A 20 -22.93 -3.92 -0.80
C GLY A 20 -22.60 -3.03 -2.01
N THR A 21 -22.08 -3.62 -3.10
CA THR A 21 -21.76 -2.86 -4.32
C THR A 21 -23.02 -2.33 -5.01
N LYS A 22 -24.11 -3.10 -5.01
CA LYS A 22 -25.41 -2.65 -5.55
C LYS A 22 -25.91 -1.42 -4.82
N LEU A 23 -25.95 -1.46 -3.49
CA LEU A 23 -26.37 -0.30 -2.68
C LEU A 23 -25.47 0.90 -2.89
N PHE A 24 -24.16 0.68 -2.95
CA PHE A 24 -23.20 1.74 -3.27
C PHE A 24 -23.48 2.38 -4.63
N LEU A 25 -23.67 1.59 -5.69
CA LEU A 25 -23.93 2.12 -7.03
C LEU A 25 -25.28 2.87 -7.12
N GLN A 26 -26.27 2.45 -6.33
CA GLN A 26 -27.56 3.15 -6.25
C GLN A 26 -27.41 4.53 -5.57
N ASP A 27 -26.70 4.59 -4.45
CA ASP A 27 -26.46 5.85 -3.71
C ASP A 27 -25.56 6.82 -4.48
N TYR A 28 -24.68 6.30 -5.35
CA TYR A 28 -23.75 7.07 -6.18
C TYR A 28 -24.11 7.07 -7.67
N LYS A 29 -25.38 6.83 -8.03
CA LYS A 29 -25.82 6.66 -9.42
C LYS A 29 -25.43 7.83 -10.35
N ASP A 30 -25.47 9.06 -9.85
CA ASP A 30 -25.13 10.27 -10.63
C ASP A 30 -23.62 10.37 -10.90
N LYS A 31 -22.80 9.72 -10.07
CA LYS A 31 -21.34 9.66 -10.23
C LYS A 31 -20.89 8.49 -11.13
N PHE A 32 -21.67 7.42 -11.18
CA PHE A 32 -21.35 6.18 -11.88
C PHE A 32 -22.41 5.81 -12.92
N ILE A 33 -22.71 6.74 -13.82
CA ILE A 33 -23.75 6.60 -14.85
C ILE A 33 -23.50 5.37 -15.74
N ASP A 34 -22.24 5.08 -16.07
CA ASP A 34 -21.84 3.91 -16.87
C ASP A 34 -22.14 2.56 -16.18
N TYR A 35 -22.43 2.60 -14.88
CA TYR A 35 -22.76 1.44 -14.05
C TYR A 35 -24.23 1.43 -13.58
N ASN A 36 -25.12 2.12 -14.31
CA ASN A 36 -26.54 2.14 -13.96
C ASN A 36 -27.16 0.73 -13.99
N LEU A 37 -27.81 0.36 -12.89
CA LEU A 37 -28.44 -0.94 -12.69
C LEU A 37 -29.91 -0.97 -13.16
N GLU A 38 -30.55 0.19 -13.35
CA GLU A 38 -31.97 0.28 -13.72
C GLU A 38 -32.24 -0.39 -15.08
N GLY A 39 -33.15 -1.37 -15.10
CA GLY A 39 -33.60 -2.05 -16.32
C GLY A 39 -32.58 -3.02 -16.95
N ASN A 40 -31.42 -3.24 -16.33
CA ASN A 40 -30.39 -4.13 -16.86
C ASN A 40 -30.58 -5.57 -16.40
N THR A 41 -30.77 -6.51 -17.33
CA THR A 41 -30.84 -7.95 -17.04
C THR A 41 -29.49 -8.55 -16.61
N ASN A 42 -28.41 -7.78 -16.72
CA ASN A 42 -27.03 -8.20 -16.43
C ASN A 42 -26.39 -7.46 -15.24
N GLU A 43 -27.18 -7.08 -14.21
CA GLU A 43 -26.68 -6.36 -13.02
C GLU A 43 -25.40 -7.00 -12.41
N ASN A 44 -25.35 -8.33 -12.32
CA ASN A 44 -24.20 -9.07 -11.80
C ASN A 44 -22.90 -8.76 -12.57
N LEU A 45 -22.99 -8.65 -13.90
CA LEU A 45 -21.83 -8.34 -14.74
C LEU A 45 -21.36 -6.90 -14.52
N ILE A 46 -22.30 -5.97 -14.36
CA ILE A 46 -22.01 -4.54 -14.12
C ILE A 46 -21.28 -4.37 -12.78
N ILE A 47 -21.81 -5.00 -11.72
CA ILE A 47 -21.20 -4.97 -10.39
C ILE A 47 -19.80 -5.57 -10.40
N ARG A 48 -19.61 -6.73 -11.05
CA ARG A 48 -18.28 -7.35 -11.18
C ARG A 48 -17.30 -6.42 -11.91
N ARG A 49 -17.72 -5.81 -13.03
CA ARG A 49 -16.87 -4.85 -13.76
C ARG A 49 -16.49 -3.65 -12.92
N PHE A 50 -17.45 -3.09 -12.17
CA PHE A 50 -17.19 -1.97 -11.28
C PHE A 50 -16.15 -2.34 -10.21
N LEU A 51 -16.34 -3.48 -9.55
CA LEU A 51 -15.44 -3.95 -8.51
C LEU A 51 -14.02 -4.18 -9.04
N GLU A 52 -13.88 -4.83 -10.20
CA GLU A 52 -12.58 -5.05 -10.84
C GLU A 52 -11.88 -3.73 -11.19
N SER A 53 -12.63 -2.73 -11.68
CA SER A 53 -12.08 -1.38 -11.89
C SER A 53 -11.50 -0.80 -10.60
N LYS A 54 -12.22 -0.93 -9.48
CA LYS A 54 -11.77 -0.42 -8.17
C LYS A 54 -10.58 -1.20 -7.60
N LYS A 55 -10.56 -2.52 -7.76
CA LYS A 55 -9.38 -3.35 -7.42
C LYS A 55 -8.15 -2.94 -8.24
N TYR A 56 -8.31 -2.63 -9.52
CA TYR A 56 -7.20 -2.16 -10.35
C TYR A 56 -6.69 -0.78 -9.91
N GLU A 57 -7.61 0.16 -9.64
CA GLU A 57 -7.28 1.50 -9.16
C GLU A 57 -6.44 1.46 -7.87
N ILE A 58 -6.87 0.71 -6.85
CA ILE A 58 -6.12 0.64 -5.59
C ILE A 58 -4.75 -0.03 -5.76
N LYS A 59 -4.67 -1.11 -6.57
CA LYS A 59 -3.41 -1.81 -6.84
C LYS A 59 -2.42 -0.88 -7.53
N PHE A 60 -2.90 -0.06 -8.46
CA PHE A 60 -2.09 0.97 -9.09
C PHE A 60 -1.60 2.00 -8.08
N ILE A 61 -2.49 2.50 -7.21
CA ILE A 61 -2.14 3.49 -6.17
C ILE A 61 -1.05 2.95 -5.24
N ASN A 62 -1.26 1.75 -4.68
CA ASN A 62 -0.31 1.09 -3.79
C ASN A 62 1.04 0.83 -4.47
N ARG A 63 1.02 0.32 -5.70
CA ARG A 63 2.25 0.08 -6.48
C ARG A 63 3.02 1.38 -6.70
N LYS A 64 2.34 2.46 -7.08
CA LYS A 64 2.99 3.73 -7.38
C LYS A 64 3.57 4.39 -6.12
N ARG A 65 2.83 4.33 -5.02
CA ARG A 65 3.29 4.80 -3.70
C ARG A 65 4.53 4.04 -3.24
N ASN A 66 4.55 2.72 -3.38
CA ASN A 66 5.70 1.88 -3.03
C ASN A 66 6.93 2.18 -3.90
N GLU A 67 6.72 2.39 -5.21
CA GLU A 67 7.78 2.81 -6.13
C GLU A 67 8.43 4.13 -5.68
N LEU A 68 7.61 5.14 -5.34
CA LEU A 68 8.09 6.44 -4.87
C LEU A 68 8.80 6.35 -3.52
N LYS A 69 8.24 5.61 -2.55
CA LYS A 69 8.87 5.35 -1.25
C LYS A 69 10.23 4.67 -1.39
N SER A 70 10.33 3.67 -2.27
CA SER A 70 11.60 2.98 -2.56
C SER A 70 12.65 3.93 -3.14
N LYS A 71 12.26 4.78 -4.11
CA LYS A 71 13.14 5.81 -4.68
C LYS A 71 13.64 6.81 -3.63
N ILE A 72 12.76 7.23 -2.71
CA ILE A 72 13.11 8.13 -1.59
C ILE A 72 14.13 7.44 -0.69
N CYS A 73 13.84 6.23 -0.23
CA CYS A 73 14.74 5.44 0.62
C CYS A 73 16.14 5.26 0.01
N ASN A 74 16.19 4.89 -1.27
CA ASN A 74 17.47 4.75 -1.98
C ASN A 74 18.25 6.06 -2.04
N THR A 75 17.56 7.17 -2.28
CA THR A 75 18.19 8.51 -2.33
C THR A 75 18.71 8.94 -0.95
N GLU A 76 17.94 8.67 0.11
CA GLU A 76 18.36 8.95 1.49
C GLU A 76 19.57 8.10 1.89
N ASN A 77 19.61 6.82 1.50
CA ASN A 77 20.78 5.96 1.71
C ASN A 77 22.01 6.46 0.96
N THR A 78 21.86 6.91 -0.29
CA THR A 78 22.97 7.50 -1.05
C THR A 78 23.52 8.75 -0.35
N ILE A 79 22.64 9.65 0.12
CA ILE A 79 23.07 10.85 0.86
C ILE A 79 23.83 10.47 2.13
N LYS A 80 23.33 9.49 2.88
CA LYS A 80 23.99 8.99 4.11
C LYS A 80 25.37 8.40 3.81
N ASN A 81 25.52 7.66 2.71
CA ASN A 81 26.80 7.11 2.30
C ASN A 81 27.79 8.23 1.94
N LEU A 82 27.34 9.26 1.21
CA LEU A 82 28.18 10.43 0.90
C LEU A 82 28.60 11.17 2.17
N GLU A 83 27.71 11.28 3.17
CA GLU A 83 28.04 11.84 4.49
C GLU A 83 29.10 11.04 5.23
N ASN A 84 29.03 9.71 5.18
CA ASN A 84 30.07 8.87 5.75
C ASN A 84 31.42 9.06 5.02
N SER A 85 31.41 9.12 3.69
CA SER A 85 32.61 9.37 2.89
C SER A 85 33.25 10.73 3.21
N PHE A 86 32.46 11.77 3.52
CA PHE A 86 33.02 13.03 4.02
C PHE A 86 33.77 12.86 5.34
N VAL A 87 33.19 12.13 6.28
CA VAL A 87 33.82 11.88 7.58
C VAL A 87 35.12 11.09 7.42
N GLU A 88 35.17 10.15 6.48
CA GLU A 88 36.38 9.39 6.17
C GLU A 88 37.47 10.28 5.54
N LEU A 89 37.12 11.08 4.54
CA LEU A 89 38.05 12.01 3.90
C LEU A 89 38.57 13.08 4.87
N ASP A 90 37.74 13.58 5.79
CA ASP A 90 38.20 14.55 6.79
C ASP A 90 39.22 13.93 7.76
N LYS A 91 39.03 12.66 8.17
CA LYS A 91 40.02 11.94 8.98
C LYS A 91 41.32 11.71 8.22
N GLU A 92 41.24 11.36 6.93
CA GLU A 92 42.41 11.20 6.07
C GLU A 92 43.16 12.53 5.90
N ARG A 93 42.42 13.63 5.67
CA ARG A 93 42.97 14.99 5.60
C ARG A 93 43.74 15.35 6.86
N GLU A 94 43.15 15.10 8.04
CA GLU A 94 43.79 15.34 9.33
C GLU A 94 45.05 14.50 9.52
N ALA A 95 45.00 13.20 9.19
CA ALA A 95 46.14 12.31 9.29
C ALA A 95 47.31 12.77 8.39
N ARG A 96 47.01 13.14 7.14
CA ARG A 96 48.01 13.61 6.17
C ARG A 96 48.59 14.97 6.56
N LEU A 97 47.76 15.90 7.06
CA LEU A 97 48.23 17.18 7.63
C LEU A 97 49.21 16.98 8.79
N VAL A 98 48.92 16.05 9.70
CA VAL A 98 49.82 15.72 10.82
C VAL A 98 51.15 15.16 10.31
N SER A 99 51.13 14.30 9.29
CA SER A 99 52.35 13.77 8.67
C SER A 99 53.19 14.87 8.02
N ILE A 100 52.58 15.74 7.21
CA ILE A 100 53.26 16.88 6.57
C ILE A 100 53.93 17.79 7.61
N LEU A 101 53.23 18.10 8.71
CA LEU A 101 53.76 18.94 9.79
C LEU A 101 54.94 18.28 10.52
N LYS A 102 54.92 16.96 10.69
CA LYS A 102 56.01 16.19 11.32
C LYS A 102 57.23 16.04 10.42
N GLU A 103 57.03 15.95 9.10
CA GLU A 103 58.10 15.65 8.13
C GLU A 103 58.75 16.88 7.50
N ARG A 104 58.25 18.10 7.74
CA ARG A 104 58.87 19.37 7.29
C ARG A 104 60.35 19.56 7.63
N ASN A 105 60.93 18.74 8.52
CA ASN A 105 62.35 18.74 8.87
C ASN A 105 63.21 17.73 8.06
N LYS A 106 62.65 17.03 7.08
CA LYS A 106 63.36 16.07 6.22
C LYS A 106 63.00 16.30 4.74
N ASN A 107 63.98 16.19 3.83
CA ASN A 107 63.78 16.29 2.37
C ASN A 107 63.03 15.06 1.83
N THR A 108 61.74 14.94 2.10
CA THR A 108 60.86 13.90 1.53
C THR A 108 59.82 14.51 0.61
N ASP A 109 59.47 13.78 -0.47
CA ASP A 109 58.36 14.14 -1.36
C ASP A 109 57.05 14.16 -0.55
N PHE A 110 56.39 15.31 -0.54
CA PHE A 110 55.15 15.50 0.22
C PHE A 110 53.95 14.94 -0.55
N GLU A 111 53.14 14.10 0.09
CA GLU A 111 51.82 13.78 -0.45
C GLU A 111 50.93 15.03 -0.38
N SER A 112 50.40 15.45 -1.54
CA SER A 112 49.50 16.61 -1.66
C SER A 112 48.16 16.34 -0.94
N LEU A 113 47.45 17.44 -0.60
CA LEU A 113 46.05 17.38 -0.16
C LEU A 113 45.07 17.61 -1.32
N GLU A 114 45.56 17.95 -2.52
CA GLU A 114 44.73 18.32 -3.67
C GLU A 114 43.76 17.21 -4.07
N ASP A 115 44.16 15.94 -3.98
CA ASP A 115 43.32 14.77 -4.25
C ASP A 115 42.15 14.66 -3.26
N ILE A 116 42.40 14.89 -1.97
CA ILE A 116 41.38 14.91 -0.92
C ILE A 116 40.44 16.11 -1.12
N GLU A 117 40.98 17.28 -1.44
CA GLU A 117 40.16 18.48 -1.70
C GLU A 117 39.29 18.34 -2.96
N GLU A 118 39.82 17.73 -4.02
CA GLU A 118 39.07 17.41 -5.23
C GLU A 118 37.95 16.40 -4.95
N ALA A 119 38.25 15.33 -4.20
CA ALA A 119 37.27 14.34 -3.79
C ALA A 119 36.15 14.96 -2.93
N VAL A 120 36.49 15.80 -1.95
CA VAL A 120 35.52 16.54 -1.13
C VAL A 120 34.64 17.45 -1.99
N SER A 121 35.23 18.15 -2.96
CA SER A 121 34.50 19.02 -3.88
C SER A 121 33.48 18.22 -4.72
N GLU A 122 33.89 17.07 -5.25
CA GLU A 122 33.03 16.23 -6.08
C GLU A 122 31.90 15.59 -5.28
N ILE A 123 32.18 15.06 -4.08
CA ILE A 123 31.14 14.52 -3.20
C ILE A 123 30.13 15.61 -2.83
N LYS A 124 30.54 16.88 -2.63
CA LYS A 124 29.62 17.99 -2.34
C LYS A 124 28.64 18.20 -3.48
N LYS A 125 29.14 18.23 -4.73
CA LYS A 125 28.29 18.37 -5.92
C LYS A 125 27.29 17.21 -6.03
N ILE A 126 27.75 15.97 -5.82
CA ILE A 126 26.88 14.78 -5.89
C ILE A 126 25.81 14.84 -4.78
N LYS A 127 26.21 15.18 -3.55
CA LYS A 127 25.28 15.32 -2.42
C LYS A 127 24.21 16.38 -2.69
N ASP A 128 24.60 17.54 -3.21
CA ASP A 128 23.67 18.62 -3.57
C ASP A 128 22.68 18.19 -4.65
N TYR A 129 23.15 17.40 -5.63
CA TYR A 129 22.30 16.82 -6.66
C TYR A 129 21.28 15.84 -6.06
N GLU A 130 21.72 14.90 -5.21
CA GLU A 130 20.86 13.92 -4.56
C GLU A 130 19.86 14.59 -3.59
N LEU A 131 20.25 15.65 -2.88
CA LEU A 131 19.34 16.46 -2.05
C LEU A 131 18.23 17.13 -2.88
N LYS A 132 18.58 17.70 -4.04
CA LYS A 132 17.58 18.27 -4.97
C LYS A 132 16.62 17.21 -5.48
N LYS A 133 17.13 16.03 -5.82
CA LYS A 133 16.35 14.86 -6.25
C LYS A 133 15.42 14.37 -5.14
N LEU A 134 15.91 14.27 -3.90
CA LEU A 134 15.10 13.91 -2.74
C LEU A 134 13.94 14.88 -2.53
N LYS A 135 14.20 16.19 -2.62
CA LYS A 135 13.14 17.22 -2.51
C LYS A 135 12.07 17.05 -3.59
N LYS A 136 12.47 16.75 -4.84
CA LYS A 136 11.53 16.46 -5.94
C LYS A 136 10.70 15.21 -5.66
N LEU A 137 11.33 14.11 -5.23
CA LEU A 137 10.63 12.86 -4.90
C LEU A 137 9.64 13.04 -3.74
N LYS A 138 10.02 13.78 -2.69
CA LYS A 138 9.13 14.09 -1.56
C LYS A 138 7.94 14.96 -1.97
N LYS A 139 8.12 15.85 -2.95
CA LYS A 139 7.00 16.58 -3.54
C LYS A 139 6.11 15.66 -4.38
N GLN A 140 6.70 14.82 -5.24
CA GLN A 140 5.95 13.88 -6.08
C GLN A 140 5.07 12.92 -5.28
N ILE A 141 5.57 12.36 -4.18
CA ILE A 141 4.76 11.48 -3.33
C ILE A 141 3.61 12.24 -2.66
N LYS A 142 3.85 13.47 -2.20
CA LYS A 142 2.82 14.32 -1.62
C LYS A 142 1.73 14.66 -2.64
N ASP A 143 2.13 15.12 -3.83
CA ASP A 143 1.21 15.48 -4.92
C ASP A 143 0.40 14.23 -5.35
N PHE A 144 1.04 13.05 -5.39
CA PHE A 144 0.38 11.78 -5.69
C PHE A 144 -0.64 11.37 -4.62
N ASP A 145 -0.28 11.44 -3.35
CA ASP A 145 -1.16 11.12 -2.22
C ASP A 145 -2.36 12.09 -2.17
N GLU A 146 -2.16 13.37 -2.50
CA GLU A 146 -3.27 14.33 -2.62
C GLU A 146 -4.20 13.97 -3.79
N SER A 147 -3.63 13.61 -4.95
CA SER A 147 -4.41 13.27 -6.15
C SER A 147 -5.16 11.94 -6.07
N SER A 148 -4.75 11.01 -5.20
CA SER A 148 -5.35 9.66 -5.08
C SER A 148 -6.34 9.55 -3.93
N LYS A 149 -6.44 10.59 -3.09
CA LYS A 149 -7.23 10.57 -1.86
C LYS A 149 -8.72 10.36 -2.09
N GLU A 150 -9.28 10.90 -3.17
CA GLU A 150 -10.70 10.74 -3.47
C GLU A 150 -11.03 9.30 -3.88
N GLU A 151 -10.19 8.70 -4.74
CA GLU A 151 -10.31 7.31 -5.15
C GLU A 151 -10.20 6.37 -3.95
N GLU A 152 -9.19 6.56 -3.09
CA GLU A 152 -9.02 5.75 -1.87
C GLU A 152 -10.23 5.89 -0.92
N LYS A 153 -10.78 7.11 -0.79
CA LYS A 153 -11.99 7.35 0.01
C LYS A 153 -13.21 6.64 -0.57
N LEU A 154 -13.36 6.64 -1.89
CA LEU A 154 -14.47 5.93 -2.55
C LEU A 154 -14.38 4.42 -2.33
N ILE A 155 -13.18 3.85 -2.45
CA ILE A 155 -12.94 2.42 -2.23
C ILE A 155 -13.19 2.04 -0.77
N SER A 156 -12.72 2.86 0.18
CA SER A 156 -13.04 2.69 1.60
C SER A 156 -14.54 2.78 1.86
N THR A 157 -15.24 3.69 1.18
CA THR A 157 -16.69 3.80 1.29
C THR A 157 -17.38 2.55 0.74
N LEU A 158 -17.01 2.06 -0.43
CA LEU A 158 -17.50 0.80 -1.00
C LEU A 158 -17.32 -0.38 -0.03
N LEU A 159 -16.12 -0.49 0.57
CA LEU A 159 -15.85 -1.52 1.58
C LEU A 159 -16.77 -1.43 2.79
N ASN A 160 -17.11 -0.22 3.24
CA ASN A 160 -18.06 -0.05 4.34
C ASN A 160 -19.47 -0.55 3.97
N TYR A 161 -19.91 -0.38 2.73
CA TYR A 161 -21.18 -0.95 2.28
C TYR A 161 -21.15 -2.48 2.31
N ILE A 162 -20.08 -3.10 1.81
CA ILE A 162 -19.93 -4.57 1.84
C ILE A 162 -19.86 -5.07 3.29
N LYS A 163 -19.08 -4.40 4.13
CA LYS A 163 -18.91 -4.73 5.55
C LYS A 163 -20.21 -4.61 6.34
N LYS A 164 -21.05 -3.62 5.99
CA LYS A 164 -22.37 -3.47 6.61
C LYS A 164 -23.24 -4.70 6.36
N GLU A 165 -23.31 -5.18 5.11
CA GLU A 165 -24.07 -6.39 4.76
C GLU A 165 -23.55 -7.63 5.50
N PHE A 166 -22.23 -7.78 5.59
CA PHE A 166 -21.62 -8.83 6.40
C PHE A 166 -21.99 -8.74 7.89
N LEU A 167 -21.92 -7.55 8.48
CA LEU A 167 -22.22 -7.36 9.90
C LEU A 167 -23.68 -7.64 10.23
N GLU A 168 -24.61 -7.23 9.37
CA GLU A 168 -26.04 -7.52 9.53
C GLU A 168 -26.31 -9.04 9.52
N GLU A 169 -25.71 -9.77 8.59
CA GLU A 169 -25.84 -11.23 8.51
C GLU A 169 -25.19 -11.93 9.71
N LYS A 170 -23.98 -11.51 10.08
CA LYS A 170 -23.27 -12.02 11.26
C LYS A 170 -24.09 -11.83 12.54
N ASP A 171 -24.66 -10.65 12.75
CA ASP A 171 -25.48 -10.36 13.93
C ASP A 171 -26.80 -11.15 13.92
N TYR A 172 -27.37 -11.42 12.75
CA TYR A 172 -28.53 -12.30 12.61
C TYR A 172 -28.20 -13.75 13.02
N ILE A 173 -27.10 -14.32 12.52
CA ILE A 173 -26.66 -15.68 12.87
C ILE A 173 -26.35 -15.79 14.36
N VAL A 174 -25.66 -14.80 14.93
CA VAL A 174 -25.35 -14.79 16.38
C VAL A 174 -26.63 -14.77 17.22
N LYS A 175 -27.67 -14.03 16.81
CA LYS A 175 -28.98 -14.06 17.48
C LYS A 175 -29.65 -15.42 17.38
N LEU A 176 -29.57 -16.09 16.22
CA LEU A 176 -30.10 -17.44 16.03
C LEU A 176 -29.38 -18.46 16.91
N ILE A 177 -28.05 -18.42 16.96
CA ILE A 177 -27.25 -19.31 17.82
C ILE A 177 -27.64 -19.12 19.30
N ASN A 178 -27.82 -17.87 19.73
CA ASN A 178 -28.13 -17.54 21.11
C ASN A 178 -29.62 -17.70 21.49
N SER A 179 -30.51 -18.05 20.56
CA SER A 179 -31.94 -18.21 20.85
C SER A 179 -32.25 -19.44 21.71
N GLY A 180 -31.34 -20.42 21.73
CA GLY A 180 -31.54 -21.70 22.40
C GLY A 180 -32.61 -22.60 21.75
N THR A 181 -33.10 -22.23 20.56
CA THR A 181 -34.18 -22.97 19.86
C THR A 181 -33.66 -23.96 18.83
N LEU A 182 -32.36 -23.94 18.54
CA LEU A 182 -31.72 -24.78 17.53
C LEU A 182 -31.42 -26.18 18.08
N LYS A 183 -31.62 -27.20 17.24
CA LYS A 183 -31.09 -28.55 17.49
C LYS A 183 -29.58 -28.59 17.29
N ASP A 184 -28.91 -29.59 17.84
CA ASP A 184 -27.44 -29.74 17.76
C ASP A 184 -26.89 -29.63 16.33
N VAL A 185 -27.55 -30.28 15.36
CA VAL A 185 -27.15 -30.22 13.94
C VAL A 185 -27.29 -28.80 13.39
N GLU A 186 -28.38 -28.09 13.72
CA GLU A 186 -28.62 -26.72 13.27
C GLU A 186 -27.62 -25.76 13.91
N LEU A 187 -27.26 -25.98 15.17
CA LEU A 187 -26.26 -25.21 15.89
C LEU A 187 -24.88 -25.33 15.21
N ILE A 188 -24.46 -26.57 14.91
CA ILE A 188 -23.19 -26.83 14.22
C ILE A 188 -23.16 -26.13 12.85
N LEU A 189 -24.21 -26.27 12.05
CA LEU A 189 -24.31 -25.64 10.74
C LEU A 189 -24.24 -24.11 10.80
N ASN A 190 -24.83 -23.48 11.83
CA ASN A 190 -24.76 -22.03 12.01
C ASN A 190 -23.35 -21.57 12.44
N TYR A 191 -22.63 -22.34 13.26
CA TYR A 191 -21.23 -22.03 13.59
C TYR A 191 -20.29 -22.20 12.39
N GLU A 192 -20.47 -23.27 11.61
CA GLU A 192 -19.73 -23.46 10.36
C GLU A 192 -20.00 -22.32 9.39
N TYR A 193 -21.27 -21.93 9.25
CA TYR A 193 -21.64 -20.81 8.39
C TYR A 193 -21.03 -19.49 8.86
N LEU A 194 -21.07 -19.20 10.17
CA LEU A 194 -20.43 -18.02 10.75
C LEU A 194 -18.93 -17.98 10.44
N SER A 195 -18.24 -19.11 10.54
CA SER A 195 -16.82 -19.22 10.23
C SER A 195 -16.55 -18.92 8.74
N ILE A 196 -17.34 -19.52 7.85
CA ILE A 196 -17.24 -19.31 6.39
C ILE A 196 -17.39 -17.83 6.03
N ILE A 197 -18.39 -17.13 6.59
CA ILE A 197 -18.61 -15.72 6.23
C ILE A 197 -17.52 -14.80 6.80
N ILE A 198 -16.94 -15.13 7.95
CA ILE A 198 -15.83 -14.37 8.53
C ILE A 198 -14.59 -14.51 7.65
N ASP A 199 -14.23 -15.74 7.28
CA ASP A 199 -13.11 -16.01 6.39
C ASP A 199 -13.31 -15.33 5.03
N GLY A 200 -14.53 -15.39 4.49
CA GLY A 200 -14.89 -14.69 3.26
C GLY A 200 -14.72 -13.17 3.36
N MET A 201 -15.15 -12.54 4.46
CA MET A 201 -14.98 -11.10 4.65
C MET A 201 -13.51 -10.69 4.75
N LEU A 202 -12.66 -11.49 5.40
CA LEU A 202 -11.21 -11.23 5.47
C LEU A 202 -10.58 -11.27 4.08
N ASN A 203 -10.91 -12.29 3.27
CA ASN A 203 -10.46 -12.39 1.89
C ASN A 203 -10.91 -11.19 1.04
N ILE A 204 -12.16 -10.74 1.23
CA ILE A 204 -12.71 -9.58 0.51
C ILE A 204 -11.96 -8.29 0.87
N GLU A 205 -11.67 -8.06 2.16
CA GLU A 205 -10.90 -6.90 2.60
C GLU A 205 -9.49 -6.93 1.98
N GLU A 206 -8.80 -8.06 2.01
CA GLU A 206 -7.47 -8.24 1.41
C GLU A 206 -7.50 -8.01 -0.11
N GLU A 207 -8.45 -8.60 -0.83
CA GLU A 207 -8.55 -8.47 -2.28
C GLU A 207 -8.87 -7.03 -2.74
N ILE A 208 -9.81 -6.36 -2.06
CA ILE A 208 -10.26 -5.01 -2.43
C ILE A 208 -9.26 -3.95 -1.98
N LEU A 209 -8.48 -4.17 -0.92
CA LEU A 209 -7.40 -3.26 -0.52
C LEU A 209 -6.09 -3.50 -1.29
N GLY A 210 -6.02 -4.60 -2.05
CA GLY A 210 -4.92 -4.89 -2.96
C GLY A 210 -3.73 -5.59 -2.29
N GLY A 211 -3.98 -6.40 -1.26
CA GLY A 211 -2.99 -7.10 -0.44
C GLY A 211 -2.67 -6.32 0.84
#